data_AF-A0A1I5NHU1-F1
#
_entry.id   AF-A0A1I5NHU1-F1
#
_cell.length_a   1.000
_cell.length_b   1.000
_cell.length_c   1.000
_cell.angle_alpha   90.00
_cell.angle_beta   90.00
_cell.angle_gamma   90.00
#
_symmetry.space_group_name_H-M   'P 1'
#
loop_
_entity.id
_entity.type
_entity.pdbx_description
1 polymer ?
#
loop_
_entity_poly.entity_id
_entity_poly.type
_entity_poly.pdbx_seq_one_letter_code
_entity_poly.pdbx_strand_id
1 'polypeptide(L)'
;MTSAREITIIAAPRTGTNYFCDSLGEFDNFANLFEIFNPRGAFGLARFPEVLESLCEKAGIDFQDQTDPALTQYVAENRLAFLEILRDSMTNAGKLAYSYKVFPHQMTGDELDQMIVKPDSLILFIVRSRIDTFISYKKAMLSDVWVNADTKDTKPEIEFDEFMQWAEVEDRWYRASEERVRKAGKSYMTFSYEADINVTKPVLLEQQYLYLRGQGVPVEFPSDITPPTFKRQDGVVGPFKKIQNGEELKQTFLDKGLLGKYALRNPLVDLRTS
;
A
#
# COMPACT_ATOMS: atom_id res chain seq x y z
N MET A 1 -15.92 -24.54 7.46
CA MET A 1 -15.85 -23.07 7.57
C MET A 1 -15.35 -22.53 6.24
N THR A 2 -15.84 -21.38 5.78
CA THR A 2 -15.29 -20.71 4.59
C THR A 2 -13.92 -20.12 4.96
N SER A 3 -12.93 -20.27 4.08
CA SER A 3 -11.59 -19.70 4.31
C SER A 3 -11.63 -18.16 4.33
N ALA A 4 -10.76 -17.54 5.11
CA ALA A 4 -10.61 -16.09 5.16
C ALA A 4 -10.29 -15.53 3.76
N ARG A 5 -11.01 -14.49 3.33
CA ARG A 5 -10.76 -13.82 2.05
C ARG A 5 -9.46 -13.04 2.08
N GLU A 6 -8.65 -13.20 1.04
CA GLU A 6 -7.36 -12.53 0.90
C GLU A 6 -7.53 -11.22 0.10
N ILE A 7 -7.06 -10.09 0.64
CA ILE A 7 -7.11 -8.79 -0.03
C ILE A 7 -5.70 -8.26 -0.23
N THR A 8 -5.21 -8.30 -1.47
CA THR A 8 -3.91 -7.77 -1.83
C THR A 8 -4.04 -6.31 -2.24
N ILE A 9 -3.31 -5.43 -1.56
CA ILE A 9 -3.20 -4.00 -1.89
C ILE A 9 -1.90 -3.78 -2.67
N ILE A 10 -2.00 -3.62 -3.98
CA ILE A 10 -0.89 -3.25 -4.86
C ILE A 10 -0.73 -1.73 -4.82
N ALA A 11 0.42 -1.28 -4.33
CA ALA A 11 0.66 0.13 -4.12
C ALA A 11 2.15 0.45 -4.23
N ALA A 12 2.49 1.70 -3.92
CA ALA A 12 3.84 2.19 -3.74
C ALA A 12 3.97 2.86 -2.38
N PRO A 13 5.18 2.98 -1.82
CA PRO A 13 5.42 3.80 -0.64
C PRO A 13 4.84 5.20 -0.81
N ARG A 14 4.40 5.81 0.30
CA ARG A 14 3.96 7.22 0.37
C ARG A 14 2.68 7.58 -0.39
N THR A 15 1.91 6.58 -0.80
CA THR A 15 0.60 6.74 -1.47
C THR A 15 -0.60 6.85 -0.51
N GLY A 16 -0.36 6.85 0.81
CA GLY A 16 -1.42 6.90 1.83
C GLY A 16 -1.89 5.53 2.34
N THR A 17 -1.23 4.44 1.92
CA THR A 17 -1.57 3.07 2.30
C THR A 17 -1.69 2.85 3.81
N ASN A 18 -0.87 3.50 4.64
CA ASN A 18 -0.94 3.30 6.09
C ASN A 18 -2.25 3.83 6.69
N TYR A 19 -2.75 4.98 6.21
CA TYR A 19 -4.04 5.52 6.63
C TYR A 19 -5.19 4.65 6.13
N PHE A 20 -5.09 4.18 4.88
CA PHE A 20 -6.06 3.25 4.30
C PHE A 20 -6.17 1.94 5.09
N CYS A 21 -5.04 1.32 5.41
CA CYS A 21 -4.93 0.12 6.21
C CYS A 21 -5.41 0.32 7.65
N ASP A 22 -5.09 1.48 8.27
CA ASP A 22 -5.61 1.82 9.61
C ASP A 22 -7.14 1.91 9.64
N SER A 23 -7.76 2.42 8.56
CA SER A 23 -9.21 2.41 8.40
C SER A 23 -9.77 0.98 8.26
N LEU A 24 -9.14 0.12 7.44
CA LEU A 24 -9.56 -1.28 7.32
C LEU A 24 -9.50 -2.06 8.64
N GLY A 25 -8.61 -1.66 9.55
CA GLY A 25 -8.48 -2.27 10.87
C GLY A 25 -9.66 -2.04 11.82
N GLU A 26 -10.64 -1.20 11.45
CA GLU A 26 -11.86 -0.98 12.25
C GLU A 26 -12.89 -2.10 12.12
N PHE A 27 -12.79 -2.96 11.10
CA PHE A 27 -13.73 -4.08 10.94
C PHE A 27 -13.32 -5.24 11.87
N ASP A 28 -14.14 -5.59 12.87
CA ASP A 28 -13.80 -6.58 13.90
C ASP A 28 -13.35 -7.96 13.35
N ASN A 29 -14.04 -8.42 12.30
CA ASN A 29 -13.80 -9.71 11.65
C ASN A 29 -12.76 -9.62 10.51
N PHE A 30 -12.01 -8.53 10.44
CA PHE A 30 -11.01 -8.26 9.41
C PHE A 30 -9.63 -8.11 10.04
N ALA A 31 -8.64 -8.82 9.49
CA ALA A 31 -7.25 -8.65 9.90
C ALA A 31 -6.51 -7.75 8.91
N ASN A 32 -6.30 -6.48 9.28
CA ASN A 32 -5.43 -5.61 8.49
C ASN A 32 -3.96 -5.81 8.89
N LEU A 33 -3.21 -6.46 8.01
CA LEU A 33 -1.76 -6.51 8.04
C LEU A 33 -1.22 -5.35 7.19
N PHE A 34 -0.06 -4.82 7.57
CA PHE A 34 0.55 -3.73 6.83
C PHE A 34 1.42 -4.30 5.71
N GLU A 35 2.74 -4.31 5.91
CA GLU A 35 3.73 -4.66 4.90
C GLU A 35 4.42 -5.96 5.28
N ILE A 36 3.77 -7.08 4.97
CA ILE A 36 4.25 -8.40 5.39
C ILE A 36 5.52 -8.85 4.66
N PHE A 37 5.83 -8.25 3.51
CA PHE A 37 7.02 -8.55 2.71
C PHE A 37 8.13 -7.50 2.85
N ASN A 38 8.08 -6.65 3.89
CA ASN A 38 9.12 -5.66 4.11
C ASN A 38 10.40 -6.33 4.64
N PRO A 39 11.59 -5.99 4.10
CA PRO A 39 12.85 -6.59 4.55
C PRO A 39 13.20 -6.29 6.02
N ARG A 40 12.54 -5.31 6.64
CA ARG A 40 12.73 -4.94 8.05
C ARG A 40 11.71 -5.59 9.00
N GLY A 41 10.72 -6.32 8.48
CA GLY A 41 9.71 -6.98 9.30
C GLY A 41 8.43 -7.33 8.54
N ALA A 42 7.75 -8.38 8.99
CA ALA A 42 6.42 -8.75 8.53
C ALA A 42 5.34 -7.92 9.25
N PHE A 43 5.28 -6.63 8.92
CA PHE A 43 4.53 -5.65 9.71
C PHE A 43 3.03 -5.93 9.77
N GLY A 44 2.49 -5.93 10.99
CA GLY A 44 1.08 -6.22 11.30
C GLY A 44 0.90 -7.52 12.07
N LEU A 45 1.86 -8.45 11.99
CA LEU A 45 1.78 -9.74 12.70
C LEU A 45 1.78 -9.59 14.23
N ALA A 46 2.39 -8.54 14.78
CA ALA A 46 2.36 -8.30 16.23
C ALA A 46 0.92 -8.10 16.80
N ARG A 47 -0.07 -7.85 15.94
CA ARG A 47 -1.48 -7.74 16.32
C ARG A 47 -2.21 -9.09 16.37
N PHE A 48 -1.56 -10.16 15.89
CA PHE A 48 -2.12 -11.50 15.73
C PHE A 48 -1.11 -12.55 16.22
N PRO A 49 -0.84 -12.61 17.53
CA PRO A 49 0.15 -13.55 18.09
C PRO A 49 -0.15 -15.01 17.72
N GLU A 50 -1.42 -15.39 17.60
CA GLU A 50 -1.86 -16.72 17.16
C GLU A 50 -1.40 -17.06 15.72
N VAL A 51 -1.22 -16.05 14.87
CA VAL A 51 -0.70 -16.22 13.52
C VAL A 51 0.80 -16.47 13.57
N LEU A 52 1.54 -15.75 14.44
CA LEU A 52 2.97 -15.96 14.65
C LEU A 52 3.24 -17.36 15.23
N GLU A 53 2.44 -17.81 16.18
CA GLU A 53 2.54 -19.16 16.75
C GLU A 53 2.37 -20.23 15.67
N SER A 54 1.33 -20.14 14.84
CA SER A 54 1.12 -21.09 13.75
C SER A 54 2.23 -21.03 12.69
N LEU A 55 2.83 -19.86 12.46
CA LEU A 55 4.02 -19.72 11.61
C LEU A 55 5.21 -20.46 12.21
N CYS A 56 5.46 -20.31 13.52
CA CYS A 56 6.55 -21.01 14.19
C CYS A 56 6.37 -22.53 14.09
N GLU A 57 5.16 -23.03 14.34
CA GLU A 57 4.83 -24.45 14.24
C GLU A 57 5.04 -25.00 12.82
N LYS A 58 4.51 -24.31 11.80
CA LYS A 58 4.57 -24.79 10.41
C LYS A 58 5.94 -24.61 9.77
N ALA A 59 6.70 -23.59 10.17
CA ALA A 59 8.06 -23.36 9.71
C ALA A 59 9.08 -24.24 10.46
N GLY A 60 8.76 -24.69 11.67
CA GLY A 60 9.71 -25.38 12.55
C GLY A 60 10.81 -24.45 13.08
N ILE A 61 10.53 -23.14 13.15
CA ILE A 61 11.47 -22.09 13.57
C ILE A 61 10.78 -21.24 14.62
N ASP A 62 11.45 -20.96 15.74
CA ASP A 62 10.90 -20.10 16.79
C ASP A 62 11.22 -18.62 16.52
N PHE A 63 10.26 -17.90 15.94
CA PHE A 63 10.37 -16.47 15.65
C PHE A 63 9.98 -15.62 16.87
N GLN A 64 10.81 -14.65 17.22
CA GLN A 64 10.58 -13.82 18.42
C GLN A 64 9.46 -12.80 18.25
N ASP A 65 9.47 -12.07 17.12
CA ASP A 65 8.46 -11.07 16.80
C ASP A 65 8.43 -10.78 15.28
N GLN A 66 7.56 -9.84 14.88
CA GLN A 66 7.39 -9.45 13.48
C GLN A 66 8.65 -8.87 12.80
N THR A 67 9.66 -8.46 13.57
CA THR A 67 10.94 -7.88 13.09
C THR A 67 12.12 -8.85 13.19
N ASP A 68 11.88 -10.09 13.62
CA ASP A 68 12.90 -11.12 13.70
C ASP A 68 13.58 -11.34 12.32
N PRO A 69 14.92 -11.22 12.21
CA PRO A 69 15.63 -11.47 10.95
C PRO A 69 15.40 -12.88 10.36
N ALA A 70 15.19 -13.89 11.20
CA ALA A 70 14.88 -15.25 10.73
C ALA A 70 13.49 -15.29 10.09
N LEU A 71 12.53 -14.54 10.62
CA LEU A 71 11.20 -14.41 10.03
C LEU A 71 11.27 -13.66 8.70
N THR A 72 11.97 -12.53 8.62
CA THR A 72 12.07 -11.76 7.36
C THR A 72 12.77 -12.56 6.27
N GLN A 73 13.81 -13.32 6.62
CA GLN A 73 14.46 -14.26 5.70
C GLN A 73 13.50 -15.36 5.25
N TYR A 74 12.81 -16.02 6.19
CA TYR A 74 11.84 -17.07 5.87
C TYR A 74 10.76 -16.58 4.92
N VAL A 75 10.16 -15.41 5.21
CA VAL A 75 9.15 -14.78 4.35
C VAL A 75 9.71 -14.48 2.97
N ALA A 76 10.93 -13.95 2.87
CA ALA A 76 11.57 -13.63 1.60
C ALA A 76 11.88 -14.87 0.74
N GLU A 77 12.12 -16.02 1.36
CA GLU A 77 12.40 -17.28 0.66
C GLU A 77 11.12 -18.09 0.36
N ASN A 78 10.05 -17.89 1.13
CA ASN A 78 8.86 -18.74 1.12
C ASN A 78 7.55 -17.97 0.95
N ARG A 79 7.53 -16.84 0.23
CA ARG A 79 6.38 -15.90 0.16
C ARG A 79 5.02 -16.56 -0.08
N LEU A 80 4.93 -17.46 -1.05
CA LEU A 80 3.66 -18.12 -1.40
C LEU A 80 3.21 -19.09 -0.32
N ALA A 81 4.13 -19.89 0.23
CA ALA A 81 3.82 -20.78 1.34
C ALA A 81 3.43 -20.00 2.61
N PHE A 82 4.12 -18.89 2.87
CA PHE A 82 3.79 -17.95 3.93
C PHE A 82 2.36 -17.41 3.79
N LEU A 83 1.92 -17.04 2.59
CA LEU A 83 0.53 -16.59 2.36
C LEU A 83 -0.50 -17.70 2.61
N GLU A 84 -0.19 -18.96 2.30
CA GLU A 84 -1.09 -20.09 2.63
C GLU A 84 -1.18 -20.30 4.15
N ILE A 85 -0.03 -20.26 4.84
CA ILE A 85 -0.01 -20.34 6.31
C ILE A 85 -0.83 -19.20 6.90
N LEU A 86 -0.62 -17.98 6.42
CA LEU A 86 -1.34 -16.80 6.87
C LEU A 86 -2.85 -16.94 6.71
N ARG A 87 -3.32 -17.46 5.56
CA ARG A 87 -4.75 -17.70 5.32
C ARG A 87 -5.35 -18.68 6.31
N ASP A 88 -4.66 -19.80 6.54
CA ASP A 88 -5.10 -20.83 7.49
C ASP A 88 -5.16 -20.26 8.91
N SER A 89 -4.11 -19.54 9.32
CA SER A 89 -4.04 -18.94 10.66
C SER A 89 -5.13 -17.90 10.87
N MET A 90 -5.40 -17.05 9.88
CA MET A 90 -6.49 -16.08 9.95
C MET A 90 -7.86 -16.76 10.02
N THR A 91 -8.05 -17.85 9.26
CA THR A 91 -9.29 -18.65 9.31
C THR A 91 -9.48 -19.25 10.70
N ASN A 92 -8.42 -19.81 11.30
CA ASN A 92 -8.46 -20.39 12.65
C ASN A 92 -8.67 -19.35 13.74
N ALA A 93 -8.17 -18.13 13.56
CA ALA A 93 -8.42 -16.97 14.42
C ALA A 93 -9.84 -16.39 14.28
N GLY A 94 -10.71 -17.02 13.47
CA GLY A 94 -12.09 -16.57 13.25
C GLY A 94 -12.21 -15.32 12.37
N LYS A 95 -11.15 -14.93 11.65
CA LYS A 95 -11.19 -13.79 10.73
C LYS A 95 -11.85 -14.21 9.42
N LEU A 96 -12.69 -13.31 8.90
CA LEU A 96 -13.41 -13.53 7.65
C LEU A 96 -12.66 -12.99 6.43
N ALA A 97 -11.78 -12.02 6.66
CA ALA A 97 -10.91 -11.46 5.64
C ALA A 97 -9.64 -10.90 6.26
N TYR A 98 -8.61 -10.76 5.43
CA TYR A 98 -7.38 -10.06 5.81
C TYR A 98 -6.82 -9.31 4.61
N SER A 99 -6.07 -8.24 4.89
CA SER A 99 -5.35 -7.49 3.85
C SER A 99 -3.89 -7.33 4.17
N TYR A 100 -3.10 -7.13 3.12
CA TYR A 100 -1.71 -6.70 3.21
C TYR A 100 -1.35 -5.90 1.97
N LYS A 101 -0.28 -5.10 2.04
CA LYS A 101 0.21 -4.32 0.90
C LYS A 101 1.49 -4.93 0.31
N VAL A 102 1.61 -4.80 -1.01
CA VAL A 102 2.78 -5.20 -1.79
C VAL A 102 3.28 -3.98 -2.56
N PHE A 103 4.57 -3.70 -2.38
CA PHE A 103 5.30 -2.61 -3.02
C PHE A 103 6.24 -3.13 -4.12
N PRO A 104 6.79 -2.22 -4.97
CA PRO A 104 7.79 -2.60 -5.95
C PRO A 104 8.92 -3.44 -5.33
N HIS A 105 9.38 -4.45 -6.08
CA HIS A 105 10.49 -5.35 -5.72
C HIS A 105 10.26 -6.30 -4.54
N GLN A 106 9.09 -6.26 -3.89
CA GLN A 106 8.79 -7.18 -2.78
C GLN A 106 8.39 -8.58 -3.24
N MET A 107 7.90 -8.70 -4.48
CA MET A 107 7.55 -9.97 -5.11
C MET A 107 8.02 -9.96 -6.57
N THR A 108 8.37 -11.14 -7.07
CA THR A 108 8.63 -11.39 -8.48
C THR A 108 7.33 -11.38 -9.29
N GLY A 109 7.45 -11.29 -10.62
CA GLY A 109 6.29 -11.35 -11.52
C GLY A 109 5.51 -12.67 -11.41
N ASP A 110 6.21 -13.80 -11.30
CA ASP A 110 5.61 -15.13 -11.22
C ASP A 110 4.93 -15.38 -9.87
N GLU A 111 5.48 -14.85 -8.78
CA GLU A 111 4.82 -14.91 -7.47
C GLU A 111 3.54 -14.06 -7.45
N LEU A 112 3.56 -12.87 -8.07
CA LEU A 112 2.36 -12.04 -8.22
C LEU A 112 1.30 -12.74 -9.05
N ASP A 113 1.66 -13.37 -10.17
CA ASP A 113 0.72 -14.12 -11.00
C ASP A 113 0.05 -15.24 -10.20
N GLN A 114 0.83 -16.01 -9.44
CA GLN A 114 0.31 -17.08 -8.58
C GLN A 114 -0.60 -16.57 -7.45
N MET A 115 -0.31 -15.40 -6.88
CA MET A 115 -1.16 -14.75 -5.89
C MET A 115 -2.47 -14.24 -6.51
N ILE A 116 -2.41 -13.62 -7.69
CA ILE A 116 -3.57 -13.01 -8.37
C ILE A 116 -4.57 -14.07 -8.84
N VAL A 117 -4.11 -15.22 -9.35
CA VAL A 117 -5.02 -16.26 -9.90
C VAL A 117 -5.85 -16.98 -8.83
N LYS A 118 -5.53 -16.82 -7.55
CA LYS A 118 -6.26 -17.47 -6.45
C LYS A 118 -7.73 -17.04 -6.46
N PRO A 119 -8.71 -17.98 -6.48
CA PRO A 119 -10.13 -17.65 -6.57
C PRO A 119 -10.62 -16.67 -5.50
N ASP A 120 -10.11 -16.83 -4.27
CA ASP A 120 -10.52 -16.05 -3.09
C ASP A 120 -9.71 -14.77 -2.85
N SER A 121 -8.82 -14.40 -3.79
CA SER A 121 -8.07 -13.15 -3.74
C SER A 121 -8.84 -12.00 -4.39
N LEU A 122 -8.90 -10.88 -3.68
CA LEU A 122 -9.37 -9.57 -4.15
C LEU A 122 -8.18 -8.62 -4.30
N ILE A 123 -8.14 -7.90 -5.42
CA ILE A 123 -7.04 -6.99 -5.72
C ILE A 123 -7.51 -5.54 -5.61
N LEU A 124 -6.73 -4.75 -4.89
CA LEU A 124 -6.89 -3.30 -4.76
C LEU A 124 -5.63 -2.61 -5.27
N PHE A 125 -5.81 -1.49 -5.96
CA PHE A 125 -4.73 -0.57 -6.28
C PHE A 125 -4.88 0.70 -5.44
N ILE A 126 -3.81 1.14 -4.80
CA ILE A 126 -3.76 2.49 -4.20
C ILE A 126 -2.78 3.33 -4.99
N VAL A 127 -3.25 4.44 -5.53
CA VAL A 127 -2.47 5.34 -6.38
C VAL A 127 -2.49 6.75 -5.82
N ARG A 128 -1.47 7.53 -6.13
CA ARG A 128 -1.35 8.94 -5.75
C ARG A 128 -0.63 9.68 -6.88
N SER A 129 -0.81 10.99 -6.96
CA SER A 129 -0.13 11.80 -7.98
C SER A 129 1.39 11.64 -7.85
N ARG A 130 2.05 11.52 -8.99
CA ARG A 130 3.48 11.18 -9.06
C ARG A 130 4.32 12.20 -8.29
N ILE A 131 4.06 13.50 -8.50
CA ILE A 131 4.85 14.55 -7.86
C ILE A 131 4.66 14.59 -6.33
N ASP A 132 3.44 14.45 -5.81
CA ASP A 132 3.23 14.43 -4.35
C ASP A 132 3.84 13.18 -3.71
N THR A 133 3.78 12.05 -4.40
CA THR A 133 4.42 10.81 -3.95
C THR A 133 5.94 10.98 -3.89
N PHE A 134 6.55 11.55 -4.93
CA PHE A 134 8.00 11.78 -4.99
C PHE A 134 8.47 12.78 -3.93
N ILE A 135 7.75 13.88 -3.72
CA ILE A 135 8.04 14.84 -2.64
C ILE A 135 8.03 14.12 -1.29
N SER A 136 7.01 13.31 -1.03
CA SER A 136 6.87 12.57 0.23
C SER A 136 7.98 11.52 0.41
N TYR A 137 8.41 10.88 -0.68
CA TYR A 137 9.56 9.98 -0.70
C TYR A 137 10.87 10.70 -0.36
N LYS A 138 11.14 11.83 -1.04
CA LYS A 138 12.32 12.68 -0.78
C LYS A 138 12.38 13.17 0.66
N LYS A 139 11.25 13.60 1.22
CA LYS A 139 11.17 13.98 2.64
C LYS A 139 11.49 12.82 3.57
N ALA A 140 10.97 11.62 3.30
CA ALA A 140 11.25 10.45 4.11
C ALA A 140 12.74 10.08 4.10
N MET A 141 13.39 10.12 2.92
CA MET A 141 14.84 9.91 2.81
C MET A 141 15.64 10.93 3.62
N LEU A 142 15.23 12.20 3.60
CA LEU A 142 15.86 13.23 4.43
C LEU A 142 15.63 12.95 5.92
N SER A 143 14.41 12.64 6.37
CA SER A 143 14.18 12.33 7.79
C SER A 143 14.95 11.09 8.27
N ASP A 144 15.11 10.05 7.45
CA ASP A 144 15.89 8.85 7.78
C ASP A 144 17.40 9.12 7.87
N VAL A 145 17.91 10.14 7.16
CA VAL A 145 19.31 10.58 7.26
C VAL A 145 19.53 11.53 8.45
N TRP A 146 18.48 12.26 8.86
CA TRP A 146 18.55 13.35 9.83
C TRP A 146 17.72 13.05 11.11
N VAL A 147 17.69 11.81 11.58
CA VAL A 147 16.78 11.22 12.61
C VAL A 147 16.63 12.02 13.93
N ASN A 148 17.43 13.06 14.19
CA ASN A 148 17.33 13.94 15.36
C ASN A 148 17.04 15.43 15.06
N ALA A 149 16.72 15.80 13.82
CA ALA A 149 16.38 17.18 13.43
C ALA A 149 14.87 17.37 13.25
N ASP A 150 14.33 18.51 13.70
CA ASP A 150 12.93 18.89 13.43
C ASP A 150 12.77 19.21 11.93
N THR A 151 12.29 18.23 11.17
CA THR A 151 12.22 18.26 9.69
C THR A 151 10.85 18.67 9.15
N LYS A 152 9.95 19.17 10.01
CA LYS A 152 8.58 19.53 9.59
C LYS A 152 8.53 20.58 8.47
N ASP A 153 9.52 21.47 8.43
CA ASP A 153 9.62 22.53 7.42
C ASP A 153 10.64 22.21 6.30
N THR A 154 11.20 20.99 6.27
CA THR A 154 12.18 20.62 5.25
C THR A 154 11.49 20.54 3.88
N LYS A 155 11.96 21.39 2.96
CA LYS A 155 11.58 21.37 1.55
C LYS A 155 12.73 20.74 0.76
N PRO A 156 12.55 19.53 0.18
CA PRO A 156 13.58 18.97 -0.67
C PRO A 156 13.74 19.84 -1.92
N GLU A 157 14.95 19.85 -2.46
CA GLU A 157 15.21 20.22 -3.85
C GLU A 157 14.96 19.00 -4.74
N ILE A 158 14.34 19.21 -5.90
CA ILE A 158 13.95 18.13 -6.80
C ILE A 158 14.43 18.45 -8.22
N GLU A 159 15.23 17.55 -8.76
CA GLU A 159 15.66 17.58 -10.15
C GLU A 159 14.62 16.94 -11.07
N PHE A 160 14.39 17.55 -12.23
CA PHE A 160 13.40 17.08 -13.20
C PHE A 160 13.72 15.66 -13.70
N ASP A 161 14.97 15.41 -14.12
CA ASP A 161 15.35 14.11 -14.68
C ASP A 161 15.32 13.00 -13.64
N GLU A 162 15.67 13.32 -12.39
CA GLU A 162 15.57 12.38 -11.28
C GLU A 162 14.11 11.99 -11.01
N PHE A 163 13.21 12.98 -10.96
CA PHE A 163 11.77 12.71 -10.84
C PHE A 163 11.28 11.82 -11.98
N MET A 164 11.67 12.10 -13.22
CA MET A 164 11.19 11.34 -14.38
C MET A 164 11.66 9.88 -14.32
N GLN A 165 12.91 9.62 -13.95
CA GLN A 165 13.44 8.27 -13.78
C GLN A 165 12.72 7.50 -12.66
N TRP A 166 12.53 8.15 -11.51
CA TRP A 166 11.80 7.55 -10.40
C TRP A 166 10.34 7.24 -10.78
N ALA A 167 9.64 8.20 -11.39
CA ALA A 167 8.24 8.05 -11.77
C ALA A 167 8.03 6.94 -12.81
N GLU A 168 8.99 6.75 -13.71
CA GLU A 168 8.93 5.67 -14.71
C GLU A 168 9.01 4.28 -14.06
N VAL A 169 9.84 4.11 -13.02
CA VAL A 169 9.93 2.85 -12.26
C VAL A 169 8.59 2.51 -11.61
N GLU A 170 7.98 3.49 -10.93
CA GLU A 170 6.67 3.33 -10.30
C GLU A 170 5.58 3.03 -11.34
N ASP A 171 5.57 3.74 -12.47
CA ASP A 171 4.61 3.51 -13.55
C ASP A 171 4.72 2.10 -14.15
N ARG A 172 5.95 1.59 -14.33
CA ARG A 172 6.16 0.22 -14.79
C ARG A 172 5.62 -0.80 -13.80
N TRP A 173 5.84 -0.58 -12.50
CA TRP A 173 5.28 -1.43 -11.45
C TRP A 173 3.74 -1.50 -11.55
N TYR A 174 3.07 -0.36 -11.52
CA TYR A 174 1.61 -0.32 -11.57
C TYR A 174 1.07 -0.93 -12.86
N ARG A 175 1.61 -0.55 -14.01
CA ARG A 175 1.14 -1.05 -15.32
C ARG A 175 1.30 -2.56 -15.43
N ALA A 176 2.47 -3.07 -15.06
CA ALA A 176 2.74 -4.49 -15.15
C ALA A 176 1.86 -5.28 -14.16
N SER A 177 1.59 -4.75 -12.97
CA SER A 177 0.66 -5.37 -12.02
C SER A 177 -0.78 -5.35 -12.52
N GLU A 178 -1.26 -4.22 -13.06
CA GLU A 178 -2.61 -4.10 -13.64
C GLU A 178 -2.81 -5.06 -14.82
N GLU A 179 -1.81 -5.18 -15.70
CA GLU A 179 -1.85 -6.09 -16.85
C GLU A 179 -2.00 -7.55 -16.40
N ARG A 180 -1.30 -7.96 -15.33
CA ARG A 180 -1.43 -9.31 -14.75
C ARG A 180 -2.84 -9.58 -14.23
N VAL A 181 -3.40 -8.63 -13.49
CA VAL A 181 -4.76 -8.74 -12.95
C VAL A 181 -5.79 -8.84 -14.08
N ARG A 182 -5.66 -8.00 -15.13
CA ARG A 182 -6.52 -8.06 -16.31
C ARG A 182 -6.39 -9.39 -17.06
N LYS A 183 -5.15 -9.87 -17.27
CA LYS A 183 -4.87 -11.15 -17.93
C LYS A 183 -5.45 -12.33 -17.17
N ALA A 184 -5.48 -12.27 -15.84
CA ALA A 184 -6.11 -13.27 -14.98
C ALA A 184 -7.65 -13.19 -14.96
N GLY A 185 -8.26 -12.20 -15.63
CA GLY A 185 -9.70 -11.99 -15.63
C GLY A 185 -10.27 -11.58 -14.27
N LYS A 186 -9.42 -11.02 -13.39
CA LYS A 186 -9.81 -10.59 -12.05
C LYS A 186 -10.35 -9.16 -12.06
N SER A 187 -11.41 -8.91 -11.32
CA SER A 187 -11.84 -7.56 -10.98
C SER A 187 -10.85 -6.93 -9.99
N TYR A 188 -10.67 -5.61 -10.11
CA TYR A 188 -9.94 -4.82 -9.14
C TYR A 188 -10.58 -3.45 -9.01
N MET A 189 -10.24 -2.76 -7.93
CA MET A 189 -10.62 -1.37 -7.70
C MET A 189 -9.38 -0.52 -7.47
N THR A 190 -9.45 0.73 -7.91
CA THR A 190 -8.39 1.71 -7.72
C THR A 190 -8.89 2.79 -6.77
N PHE A 191 -8.16 3.01 -5.68
CA PHE A 191 -8.34 4.12 -4.77
C PHE A 191 -7.24 5.15 -5.04
N SER A 192 -7.64 6.34 -5.45
CA SER A 192 -6.75 7.48 -5.53
C SER A 192 -6.59 8.14 -4.16
N TYR A 193 -5.38 8.58 -3.85
CA TYR A 193 -5.14 9.29 -2.62
C TYR A 193 -5.95 10.59 -2.57
N GLU A 194 -5.95 11.34 -3.66
CA GLU A 194 -6.53 12.66 -3.76
C GLU A 194 -8.06 12.66 -3.63
N ALA A 195 -8.76 11.70 -4.26
CA ALA A 195 -10.21 11.67 -4.26
C ALA A 195 -10.80 10.75 -3.19
N ASP A 196 -10.15 9.62 -2.90
CA ASP A 196 -10.74 8.56 -2.10
C ASP A 196 -10.12 8.45 -0.70
N ILE A 197 -8.81 8.60 -0.55
CA ILE A 197 -8.11 8.38 0.73
C ILE A 197 -7.97 9.66 1.56
N ASN A 198 -7.79 10.81 0.93
CA ASN A 198 -7.60 12.10 1.60
C ASN A 198 -8.92 12.71 2.14
N VAL A 199 -9.79 11.84 2.65
CA VAL A 199 -11.06 12.16 3.30
C VAL A 199 -10.94 11.88 4.80
N THR A 200 -12.03 12.02 5.55
CA THR A 200 -12.06 11.63 6.96
C THR A 200 -12.16 10.10 7.10
N LYS A 201 -11.70 9.55 8.23
CA LYS A 201 -11.70 8.09 8.45
C LYS A 201 -13.10 7.47 8.30
N PRO A 202 -14.19 8.08 8.81
CA PRO A 202 -15.54 7.55 8.58
C PRO A 202 -15.94 7.47 7.11
N VAL A 203 -15.59 8.49 6.30
CA VAL A 203 -15.92 8.50 4.86
C VAL A 203 -15.13 7.41 4.12
N LEU A 204 -13.84 7.27 4.43
CA LEU A 204 -13.00 6.22 3.83
C LEU A 204 -13.50 4.82 4.22
N LEU A 205 -13.88 4.64 5.49
CA LEU A 205 -14.40 3.37 6.00
C LEU A 205 -15.72 2.97 5.33
N GLU A 206 -16.62 3.93 5.10
CA GLU A 206 -17.86 3.70 4.35
C GLU A 206 -17.58 3.26 2.91
N GLN A 207 -16.65 3.92 2.22
CA GLN A 207 -16.24 3.51 0.87
C GLN A 207 -15.64 2.10 0.85
N GLN A 208 -14.77 1.78 1.81
CA GLN A 208 -14.18 0.45 1.97
C GLN A 208 -15.26 -0.59 2.24
N TYR A 209 -16.21 -0.32 3.14
CA TYR A 209 -17.31 -1.20 3.47
C TYR A 209 -18.17 -1.52 2.25
N LEU A 210 -18.64 -0.49 1.53
CA LEU A 210 -19.48 -0.67 0.35
C LEU A 210 -18.78 -1.51 -0.73
N TYR A 211 -17.49 -1.24 -0.96
CA TYR A 211 -16.70 -2.01 -1.92
C TYR A 211 -16.55 -3.48 -1.49
N LEU A 212 -16.07 -3.72 -0.27
CA LEU A 212 -15.82 -5.07 0.25
C LEU A 212 -17.11 -5.91 0.24
N ARG A 213 -18.23 -5.35 0.68
CA ARG A 213 -19.54 -5.99 0.60
C ARG A 213 -19.98 -6.26 -0.83
N GLY A 214 -19.76 -5.31 -1.74
CA GLY A 214 -20.04 -5.48 -3.16
C GLY A 214 -19.24 -6.61 -3.83
N GLN A 215 -18.05 -6.91 -3.31
CA GLN A 215 -17.23 -8.07 -3.72
C GLN A 215 -17.55 -9.36 -2.94
N GLY A 216 -18.59 -9.37 -2.11
CA GLY A 216 -19.00 -10.54 -1.33
C GLY A 216 -18.10 -10.85 -0.13
N VAL A 217 -17.31 -9.87 0.36
CA VAL A 217 -16.59 -10.01 1.62
C VAL A 217 -17.56 -9.78 2.78
N PRO A 218 -17.71 -10.72 3.71
CA PRO A 218 -18.70 -10.64 4.77
C PRO A 218 -18.21 -9.77 5.95
N VAL A 219 -17.83 -8.52 5.68
CA VAL A 219 -17.54 -7.54 6.73
C VAL A 219 -18.83 -6.96 7.32
N GLU A 220 -18.77 -6.53 8.57
CA GLU A 220 -19.83 -5.78 9.26
C GLU A 220 -19.36 -4.34 9.43
N PHE A 221 -20.26 -3.36 9.34
CA PHE A 221 -19.87 -1.97 9.58
C PHE A 221 -19.67 -1.78 11.10
N PRO A 222 -18.56 -1.20 11.55
CA PRO A 222 -18.27 -1.12 12.98
C PRO A 222 -19.22 -0.16 13.70
N SER A 223 -19.53 -0.48 14.95
CA SER A 223 -20.39 0.36 15.81
C SER A 223 -19.70 1.66 16.23
N ASP A 224 -18.38 1.61 16.38
CA ASP A 224 -17.54 2.69 16.84
C ASP A 224 -16.35 2.87 15.90
N ILE A 225 -15.98 4.12 15.62
CA ILE A 225 -14.84 4.46 14.77
C ILE A 225 -13.80 5.18 15.62
N THR A 226 -12.65 4.56 15.82
CA THR A 226 -11.57 5.12 16.61
C THR A 226 -10.83 6.24 15.85
N PRO A 227 -10.26 7.24 16.55
CA PRO A 227 -9.40 8.23 15.92
C PRO A 227 -8.24 7.57 15.15
N PRO A 228 -7.83 8.12 13.99
CA PRO A 228 -6.79 7.50 13.18
C PRO A 228 -5.44 7.48 13.88
N THR A 229 -4.74 6.32 13.82
CA THR A 229 -3.37 6.19 14.32
C THR A 229 -2.40 6.98 13.43
N PHE A 230 -2.65 6.96 12.11
CA PHE A 230 -1.83 7.66 11.13
C PHE A 230 -2.48 8.97 10.72
N LYS A 231 -1.76 10.08 10.85
CA LYS A 231 -2.23 11.39 10.39
C LYS A 231 -2.05 11.55 8.89
N ARG A 232 -3.02 12.22 8.25
CA ARG A 232 -2.91 12.67 6.86
C ARG A 232 -1.76 13.68 6.75
N GLN A 233 -0.98 13.58 5.68
CA GLN A 233 0.31 14.29 5.56
C GLN A 233 0.23 15.62 4.79
N ASP A 234 -0.93 15.99 4.24
CA ASP A 234 -1.06 17.16 3.39
C ASP A 234 -1.88 18.28 4.04
N GLY A 235 -1.19 19.15 4.77
CA GLY A 235 -1.74 20.45 5.20
C GLY A 235 -1.50 21.59 4.18
N VAL A 236 -0.51 21.44 3.29
CA VAL A 236 -0.11 22.49 2.32
C VAL A 236 -0.71 22.20 0.95
N VAL A 237 -1.53 23.12 0.45
CA VAL A 237 -2.17 23.03 -0.87
C VAL A 237 -1.17 23.34 -1.99
N GLY A 238 -0.97 22.38 -2.89
CA GLY A 238 -0.13 22.48 -4.09
C GLY A 238 1.25 21.83 -3.89
N PRO A 239 1.62 20.81 -4.68
CA PRO A 239 2.87 20.05 -4.48
C PRO A 239 4.12 20.93 -4.53
N PHE A 240 4.19 21.87 -5.47
CA PHE A 240 5.37 22.71 -5.69
C PHE A 240 5.69 23.66 -4.51
N LYS A 241 4.71 24.00 -3.66
CA LYS A 241 4.98 24.80 -2.45
C LYS A 241 5.77 24.03 -1.38
N LYS A 242 5.80 22.70 -1.50
CA LYS A 242 6.49 21.77 -0.59
C LYS A 242 7.95 21.53 -0.98
N ILE A 243 8.42 22.14 -2.08
CA ILE A 243 9.75 21.95 -2.69
C ILE A 243 10.52 23.28 -2.60
N GLN A 244 11.85 23.23 -2.45
CA GLN A 244 12.70 24.42 -2.41
C GLN A 244 12.74 25.13 -3.77
N ASN A 245 13.06 24.41 -4.86
CA ASN A 245 13.06 24.89 -6.25
C ASN A 245 11.68 24.71 -6.94
N GLY A 246 10.59 24.82 -6.19
CA GLY A 246 9.25 24.43 -6.65
C GLY A 246 8.72 25.18 -7.88
N GLU A 247 8.89 26.50 -7.93
CA GLU A 247 8.41 27.29 -9.09
C GLU A 247 9.24 27.04 -10.35
N GLU A 248 10.56 26.86 -10.21
CA GLU A 248 11.44 26.50 -11.33
C GLU A 248 11.04 25.15 -11.91
N LEU A 249 10.94 24.12 -11.06
CA LEU A 249 10.54 22.79 -11.48
C LEU A 249 9.15 22.77 -12.13
N LYS A 250 8.20 23.55 -11.58
CA LYS A 250 6.87 23.71 -12.17
C LYS A 250 6.95 24.31 -13.58
N GLN A 251 7.78 25.33 -13.77
CA GLN A 251 8.00 25.92 -15.09
C GLN A 251 8.61 24.90 -16.06
N THR A 252 9.59 24.10 -15.62
CA THR A 252 10.15 23.01 -16.43
C THR A 252 9.08 22.02 -16.90
N PHE A 253 8.14 21.63 -16.03
CA PHE A 253 7.02 20.77 -16.41
C PHE A 253 6.04 21.44 -17.38
N LEU A 254 5.81 22.75 -17.24
CA LEU A 254 4.96 23.52 -18.14
C LEU A 254 5.58 23.60 -19.54
N ASP A 255 6.86 23.94 -19.63
CA ASP A 255 7.59 24.08 -20.90
C ASP A 255 7.63 22.76 -21.67
N LYS A 256 7.69 21.63 -20.95
CA LYS A 256 7.65 20.28 -21.53
C LYS A 256 6.22 19.75 -21.76
N GLY A 257 5.17 20.48 -21.36
CA GLY A 257 3.78 20.05 -21.50
C GLY A 257 3.38 18.86 -20.61
N LEU A 258 4.14 18.60 -19.53
CA LEU A 258 4.00 17.41 -18.68
C LEU A 258 3.29 17.69 -17.35
N LEU A 259 3.09 18.95 -16.96
CA LEU A 259 2.53 19.31 -15.65
C LEU A 259 1.19 18.61 -15.35
N GLY A 260 0.16 18.89 -16.16
CA GLY A 260 -1.18 18.32 -15.97
C GLY A 260 -1.40 16.96 -16.64
N LYS A 261 -0.50 16.58 -17.57
CA LYS A 261 -0.58 15.32 -18.31
C LYS A 261 0.13 14.16 -17.60
N TYR A 262 1.11 14.47 -16.75
CA TYR A 262 1.95 13.44 -16.13
C TYR A 262 2.20 13.71 -14.64
N ALA A 263 2.86 14.82 -14.29
CA ALA A 263 3.35 15.06 -12.94
C ALA A 263 2.23 15.07 -11.87
N LEU A 264 1.13 15.77 -12.16
CA LEU A 264 -0.06 15.87 -11.30
C LEU A 264 -1.04 14.70 -11.45
N ARG A 265 -0.76 13.72 -12.31
CA ARG A 265 -1.63 12.56 -12.55
C ARG A 265 -1.19 11.38 -11.72
N ASN A 266 -2.15 10.53 -11.40
CA ASN A 266 -1.92 9.24 -10.78
C ASN A 266 -1.35 8.25 -11.81
N PRO A 267 -0.58 7.24 -11.40
CA PRO A 267 -0.38 6.06 -12.23
C PRO A 267 -1.73 5.41 -12.56
N LEU A 268 -1.77 4.62 -13.63
CA LEU A 268 -2.97 3.94 -14.16
C LEU A 268 -4.09 4.84 -14.72
N VAL A 269 -3.89 6.16 -14.77
CA VAL A 269 -4.77 7.03 -15.57
C VAL A 269 -4.37 6.90 -17.05
N ASP A 270 -5.30 6.47 -17.88
CA ASP A 270 -5.08 6.22 -19.31
C ASP A 270 -4.64 7.50 -20.03
N LEU A 271 -3.37 7.57 -20.45
CA LEU A 271 -2.82 8.69 -21.23
C LEU A 271 -3.39 8.77 -22.65
N ARG A 272 -4.25 7.82 -23.04
CA ARG A 272 -4.81 7.69 -24.40
C ARG A 272 -5.97 8.66 -24.70
N THR A 273 -6.29 9.59 -23.79
CA THR A 273 -7.40 10.54 -23.96
C THR A 273 -6.98 12.01 -23.91
N SER A 274 -5.73 12.35 -24.26
CA SER A 274 -5.29 13.75 -24.44
C SER A 274 -4.69 14.02 -25.81
#